data_AF-A0A1Y1Q230-F1
#
_entry.id   AF-A0A1Y1Q230-F1
#
_cell.length_a   1.000
_cell.length_b   1.000
_cell.length_c   1.000
_cell.angle_alpha   90.00
_cell.angle_beta   90.00
_cell.angle_gamma   90.00
#
_symmetry.space_group_name_H-M   'P 1'
#
loop_
_entity.id
_entity.type
_entity.pdbx_description
1 polymer ?
#
loop_
_entity_poly.entity_id
_entity_poly.type
_entity_poly.pdbx_seq_one_letter_code
_entity_poly.pdbx_strand_id
1 'polypeptide(L)'
;MKATFEVDVKVAEQTKRVLVDSDGDGVADEFDAFPNDAKEWMDSDHDKVGNNADTDDDGDGMPDEWEKQYNQLHSTRYDADGDADKDGVSNLDEYKAGTNPMVADSESSYTASGKLFAEPNMPLAGATIQIGDKTTVTDKLGNWQIDGLTNGNYTATATKNGYTIPTQNVVVNGENLTFDLGVVYSAHGTIKDEQKQPVAGITITIGDQHTQTDATGYWKLDGLPAGESTLIAS
;
A
#
# COMPACT_ATOMS: atom_id res chain seq x y z
N MET A 1 -64.47 57.39 41.45
CA MET A 1 -63.34 57.87 42.28
C MET A 1 -62.36 56.70 42.42
N LYS A 2 -61.05 57.00 42.31
CA LYS A 2 -59.91 56.10 42.03
C LYS A 2 -60.04 54.65 42.53
N ALA A 3 -59.96 53.69 41.60
CA ALA A 3 -59.56 52.31 41.91
C ALA A 3 -58.04 52.23 41.76
N THR A 4 -57.35 51.85 42.82
CA THR A 4 -55.91 51.57 42.80
C THR A 4 -55.74 50.09 42.45
N PHE A 5 -54.99 49.79 41.40
CA PHE A 5 -54.60 48.42 41.06
C PHE A 5 -53.17 48.22 41.53
N GLU A 6 -52.95 47.29 42.47
CA GLU A 6 -51.63 46.78 42.79
C GLU A 6 -51.27 45.69 41.78
N VAL A 7 -50.09 45.82 41.18
CA VAL A 7 -49.50 44.82 40.28
C VAL A 7 -48.42 44.11 41.07
N ASP A 8 -48.65 42.84 41.42
CA ASP A 8 -47.62 41.98 41.96
C ASP A 8 -46.63 41.60 40.85
N VAL A 9 -45.50 42.30 40.80
CA VAL A 9 -44.38 41.92 39.96
C VAL A 9 -43.59 40.83 40.69
N LYS A 10 -43.84 39.56 40.35
CA LYS A 10 -42.92 38.47 40.70
C LYS A 10 -41.72 38.55 39.78
N VAL A 11 -40.62 39.12 40.27
CA VAL A 11 -39.31 38.96 39.65
C VAL A 11 -38.92 37.49 39.81
N ALA A 12 -38.88 36.74 38.72
CA ALA A 12 -38.28 35.42 38.72
C ALA A 12 -36.77 35.60 38.90
N GLU A 13 -36.22 35.17 40.05
CA GLU A 13 -34.78 35.09 40.22
C GLU A 13 -34.23 34.13 39.15
N GLN A 14 -33.31 34.63 38.32
CA GLN A 14 -32.49 33.75 37.50
C GLN A 14 -31.66 32.91 38.46
N THR A 15 -31.95 31.62 38.58
CA THR A 15 -31.11 30.68 39.30
C THR A 15 -29.73 30.67 38.65
N LYS A 16 -28.76 31.34 39.27
CA LYS A 16 -27.35 31.25 38.91
C LYS A 16 -26.95 29.79 39.04
N ARG A 17 -26.78 29.10 37.91
CA ARG A 17 -26.23 27.74 37.88
C ARG A 17 -24.83 27.82 38.48
N VAL A 18 -24.66 27.28 39.69
CA VAL A 18 -23.33 27.08 40.28
C VAL A 18 -22.79 25.84 39.62
N LEU A 19 -21.80 26.04 38.76
CA LEU A 19 -21.02 24.92 38.25
C LEU A 19 -20.15 24.41 39.41
N VAL A 20 -20.22 23.10 39.65
CA VAL A 20 -19.33 22.45 40.61
C VAL A 20 -17.98 22.31 39.92
N ASP A 21 -16.94 22.60 40.68
CA ASP A 21 -15.53 22.48 40.33
C ASP A 21 -14.91 21.81 41.56
N SER A 22 -14.71 20.50 41.44
CA SER A 22 -14.44 19.61 42.56
C SER A 22 -12.96 19.61 43.00
N ASP A 23 -12.03 19.96 42.10
CA ASP A 23 -10.60 20.04 42.40
C ASP A 23 -10.02 21.47 42.34
N GLY A 24 -10.80 22.44 41.84
CA GLY A 24 -10.50 23.86 41.92
C GLY A 24 -9.54 24.36 40.83
N ASP A 25 -9.43 23.69 39.69
CA ASP A 25 -8.57 24.10 38.58
C ASP A 25 -9.20 25.16 37.65
N GLY A 26 -10.50 25.43 37.84
CA GLY A 26 -11.26 26.42 37.09
C GLY A 26 -12.04 25.86 35.90
N VAL A 27 -11.99 24.56 35.65
CA VAL A 27 -12.89 23.82 34.76
C VAL A 27 -13.99 23.19 35.61
N ALA A 28 -15.23 23.26 35.15
CA ALA A 28 -16.34 22.67 35.90
C ALA A 28 -16.41 21.16 35.67
N ASP A 29 -16.83 20.39 36.67
CA ASP A 29 -16.94 18.92 36.64
C ASP A 29 -17.70 18.38 35.41
N GLU A 30 -18.61 19.15 34.81
CA GLU A 30 -19.37 18.73 33.63
C GLU A 30 -18.62 18.90 32.29
N PHE A 31 -17.51 19.63 32.31
CA PHE A 31 -16.62 19.91 31.16
C PHE A 31 -15.19 19.41 31.40
N ASP A 32 -14.94 18.81 32.56
CA ASP A 32 -13.66 18.32 33.00
C ASP A 32 -13.59 16.80 32.82
N ALA A 33 -12.58 16.33 32.09
CA ALA A 33 -12.33 14.90 31.92
C ALA A 33 -11.88 14.20 33.21
N PHE A 34 -11.23 14.94 34.13
CA PHE A 34 -10.75 14.45 35.42
C PHE A 34 -11.18 15.35 36.58
N PRO A 35 -12.47 15.34 36.98
CA PRO A 35 -13.04 16.26 38.00
C PRO A 35 -12.45 16.21 39.42
N ASN A 36 -11.42 15.42 39.67
CA ASN A 36 -10.79 15.31 40.98
C ASN A 36 -9.25 15.42 40.88
N ASP A 37 -8.70 15.83 39.74
CA ASP A 37 -7.28 16.08 39.53
C ASP A 37 -7.07 17.44 38.89
N ALA A 38 -6.77 18.44 39.72
CA ALA A 38 -6.59 19.83 39.30
C ALA A 38 -5.43 20.09 38.31
N LYS A 39 -4.73 19.05 37.87
CA LYS A 39 -3.70 19.10 36.84
C LYS A 39 -4.15 18.56 35.50
N GLU A 40 -5.32 17.95 35.40
CA GLU A 40 -5.79 17.30 34.19
C GLU A 40 -7.24 17.71 33.95
N TRP A 41 -7.52 18.41 32.84
CA TRP A 41 -8.89 18.81 32.51
C TRP A 41 -9.37 18.30 31.15
N MET A 42 -8.46 17.77 30.34
CA MET A 42 -8.67 17.36 28.95
C MET A 42 -8.11 15.96 28.73
N ASP A 43 -8.81 15.18 27.92
CA ASP A 43 -8.51 13.80 27.50
C ASP A 43 -8.86 13.73 26.01
N SER A 44 -7.90 14.08 25.16
CA SER A 44 -8.12 14.31 23.73
C SER A 44 -8.38 13.00 22.96
N ASP A 45 -7.75 11.90 23.35
CA ASP A 45 -7.87 10.59 22.71
C ASP A 45 -8.85 9.64 23.43
N HIS A 46 -9.32 10.03 24.62
CA HIS A 46 -10.23 9.30 25.49
C HIS A 46 -9.67 7.99 26.08
N ASP A 47 -8.36 7.91 26.30
CA ASP A 47 -7.71 6.75 26.92
C ASP A 47 -7.74 6.76 28.47
N LYS A 48 -8.18 7.89 29.06
CA LYS A 48 -8.25 8.19 30.51
C LYS A 48 -6.91 8.55 31.15
N VAL A 49 -5.95 9.01 30.36
CA VAL A 49 -4.77 9.76 30.79
C VAL A 49 -5.00 11.20 30.33
N GLY A 50 -4.79 12.16 31.23
CA GLY A 50 -5.00 13.56 30.88
C GLY A 50 -3.85 14.10 30.05
N ASN A 51 -4.14 15.06 29.17
CA ASN A 51 -3.17 15.62 28.24
C ASN A 51 -1.89 16.17 28.90
N ASN A 52 -1.91 16.60 30.18
CA ASN A 52 -0.68 17.06 30.82
C ASN A 52 0.23 15.91 31.28
N ALA A 53 -0.30 14.70 31.42
CA ALA A 53 0.40 13.48 31.76
C ALA A 53 0.67 12.57 30.54
N ASP A 54 -0.14 12.69 29.50
CA ASP A 54 0.04 11.97 28.25
C ASP A 54 1.21 12.54 27.43
N THR A 55 1.81 11.68 26.61
CA THR A 55 2.89 12.03 25.68
C THR A 55 2.46 11.93 24.23
N ASP A 56 1.21 11.54 23.95
CA ASP A 56 0.58 11.39 22.64
C ASP A 56 -0.90 11.75 22.80
N ASP A 57 -1.15 13.06 22.96
CA ASP A 57 -2.43 13.63 23.38
C ASP A 57 -3.63 13.19 22.50
N ASP A 58 -3.42 12.85 21.23
CA ASP A 58 -4.47 12.45 20.31
C ASP A 58 -4.44 10.98 19.87
N GLY A 59 -3.48 10.22 20.41
CA GLY A 59 -3.37 8.78 20.24
C GLY A 59 -3.12 8.34 18.79
N ASP A 60 -2.55 9.21 17.96
CA ASP A 60 -2.30 8.91 16.54
C ASP A 60 -0.95 8.21 16.29
N GLY A 61 -0.15 8.06 17.35
CA GLY A 61 1.12 7.36 17.36
C GLY A 61 2.33 8.25 17.10
N MET A 62 2.13 9.57 16.96
CA MET A 62 3.18 10.57 16.92
C MET A 62 3.27 11.27 18.28
N PRO A 63 4.44 11.27 18.95
CA PRO A 63 4.54 11.93 20.25
C PRO A 63 4.41 13.45 20.17
N ASP A 64 3.75 14.03 21.18
CA ASP A 64 3.59 15.46 21.42
C ASP A 64 4.85 16.29 21.17
N GLU A 65 5.97 15.85 21.76
CA GLU A 65 7.25 16.55 21.69
C GLU A 65 7.86 16.52 20.28
N TRP A 66 7.49 15.55 19.46
CA TRP A 66 7.88 15.49 18.07
C TRP A 66 7.02 16.43 17.22
N GLU A 67 5.69 16.37 17.37
CA GLU A 67 4.77 17.21 16.60
C GLU A 67 4.94 18.69 16.89
N LYS A 68 5.18 19.08 18.15
CA LYS A 68 5.41 20.48 18.57
C LYS A 68 6.61 21.13 17.86
N GLN A 69 7.48 20.36 17.22
CA GLN A 69 8.59 20.88 16.41
C GLN A 69 8.12 21.42 15.06
N TYR A 70 6.92 21.03 14.61
CA TYR A 70 6.39 21.32 13.28
C TYR A 70 5.07 22.10 13.38
N ASN A 71 5.07 23.32 12.87
CA ASN A 71 3.93 24.24 13.00
C ASN A 71 2.61 23.78 12.35
N GLN A 72 2.62 22.74 11.51
CA GLN A 72 1.42 22.23 10.83
C GLN A 72 0.85 20.95 11.46
N LEU A 73 1.55 20.36 12.43
CA LEU A 73 1.08 19.21 13.19
C LEU A 73 0.46 19.69 14.51
N HIS A 74 -0.46 18.89 15.04
CA HIS A 74 -1.26 19.25 16.18
C HIS A 74 -1.42 18.09 17.14
N SER A 75 -0.70 18.13 18.27
CA SER A 75 -0.72 17.04 19.26
C SER A 75 -2.08 16.68 19.84
N THR A 76 -3.08 17.54 19.70
CA THR A 76 -4.44 17.27 20.17
C THR A 76 -5.40 16.88 19.04
N ARG A 77 -4.91 16.50 17.87
CA ARG A 77 -5.71 16.25 16.68
C ARG A 77 -5.04 15.20 15.81
N TYR A 78 -5.64 14.01 15.82
CA TYR A 78 -5.30 12.91 14.93
C TYR A 78 -5.03 13.37 13.48
N ASP A 79 -3.76 13.52 13.14
CA ASP A 79 -3.28 14.01 11.84
C ASP A 79 -2.11 13.19 11.28
N ALA A 80 -1.77 12.07 11.93
CA ALA A 80 -0.86 11.02 11.49
C ALA A 80 -1.04 10.57 10.03
N ASP A 81 -2.30 10.48 9.56
CA ASP A 81 -2.64 10.07 8.19
C ASP A 81 -2.55 11.23 7.17
N GLY A 82 -2.31 12.45 7.65
CA GLY A 82 -2.09 13.62 6.83
C GLY A 82 -0.75 13.60 6.12
N ASP A 83 -0.61 14.48 5.12
CA ASP A 83 0.60 14.66 4.30
C ASP A 83 0.82 16.18 4.22
N ALA A 84 1.62 16.68 5.16
CA ALA A 84 1.73 18.11 5.41
C ALA A 84 2.51 18.87 4.32
N ASP A 85 3.43 18.21 3.62
CA ASP A 85 4.23 18.79 2.55
C ASP A 85 3.84 18.34 1.13
N LYS A 86 2.95 17.35 1.03
CA LYS A 86 2.34 16.81 -0.19
C LYS A 86 3.29 16.01 -1.07
N ASP A 87 4.23 15.30 -0.46
CA ASP A 87 5.12 14.38 -1.16
C ASP A 87 4.58 12.95 -1.31
N GLY A 88 3.44 12.66 -0.66
CA GLY A 88 2.77 11.37 -0.72
C GLY A 88 3.20 10.39 0.37
N VAL A 89 3.95 10.83 1.37
CA VAL A 89 4.21 10.10 2.62
C VAL A 89 3.38 10.72 3.74
N SER A 90 2.84 9.90 4.65
CA SER A 90 2.08 10.43 5.77
C SER A 90 2.99 10.92 6.90
N ASN A 91 2.52 11.87 7.70
CA ASN A 91 3.26 12.41 8.85
C ASN A 91 3.77 11.28 9.77
N LEU A 92 2.96 10.25 10.01
CA LEU A 92 3.32 9.10 10.83
C LEU A 92 4.40 8.22 10.20
N ASP A 93 4.35 8.02 8.89
CA ASP A 93 5.37 7.25 8.17
C ASP A 93 6.70 8.00 8.15
N GLU A 94 6.67 9.33 8.06
CA GLU A 94 7.85 10.18 8.18
C GLU A 94 8.45 10.19 9.58
N TYR A 95 7.60 10.25 10.62
CA TYR A 95 8.05 10.07 12.01
C TYR A 95 8.79 8.75 12.18
N LYS A 96 8.23 7.64 11.66
CA LYS A 96 8.87 6.31 11.72
C LYS A 96 10.15 6.23 10.88
N ALA A 97 10.20 6.94 9.75
CA ALA A 97 11.37 7.00 8.87
C ALA A 97 12.46 7.96 9.39
N GLY A 98 12.12 8.87 10.32
CA GLY A 98 12.99 9.93 10.80
C GLY A 98 13.23 11.04 9.75
N THR A 99 12.28 11.24 8.84
CA THR A 99 12.29 12.32 7.84
C THR A 99 11.52 13.54 8.36
N ASN A 100 11.51 14.62 7.58
CA ASN A 100 10.92 15.89 7.99
C ASN A 100 9.56 16.09 7.30
N PRO A 101 8.44 16.07 8.04
CA PRO A 101 7.09 16.13 7.45
C PRO A 101 6.71 17.45 6.80
N MET A 102 7.61 18.43 6.86
CA MET A 102 7.42 19.76 6.29
C MET A 102 8.27 19.97 5.04
N VAL A 103 9.00 18.96 4.57
CA VAL A 103 9.93 19.04 3.46
C VAL A 103 9.73 17.81 2.57
N ALA A 104 9.24 18.06 1.35
CA ALA A 104 9.01 17.04 0.33
C ALA A 104 10.33 16.39 -0.15
N ASP A 105 10.94 15.58 0.72
CA ASP A 105 12.17 14.84 0.58
C ASP A 105 12.02 13.36 0.93
N SER A 106 10.82 12.94 1.34
CA SER A 106 10.46 11.55 1.57
C SER A 106 10.00 10.91 0.26
N GLU A 107 10.56 9.74 -0.05
CA GLU A 107 10.12 8.97 -1.21
C GLU A 107 9.07 7.96 -0.77
N SER A 108 7.84 8.08 -1.29
CA SER A 108 6.80 7.08 -1.07
C SER A 108 7.30 5.69 -1.46
N SER A 109 7.06 4.72 -0.58
CA SER A 109 7.40 3.32 -0.78
C SER A 109 6.16 2.50 -1.10
N TYR A 110 6.26 1.63 -2.10
CA TYR A 110 5.19 0.77 -2.58
C TYR A 110 5.61 -0.70 -2.57
N THR A 111 4.61 -1.56 -2.52
CA THR A 111 4.74 -3.02 -2.57
C THR A 111 4.35 -3.54 -3.94
N ALA A 112 5.15 -4.42 -4.51
CA ALA A 112 4.78 -5.27 -5.64
C ALA A 112 4.66 -6.73 -5.18
N SER A 113 3.59 -7.41 -5.56
CA SER A 113 3.33 -8.79 -5.20
C SER A 113 2.71 -9.59 -6.33
N GLY A 114 2.63 -10.91 -6.17
CA GLY A 114 1.90 -11.77 -7.10
C GLY A 114 2.28 -13.23 -6.95
N LYS A 115 2.03 -14.00 -8.01
CA LYS A 115 2.38 -15.42 -8.10
C LYS A 115 3.30 -15.70 -9.28
N LEU A 116 4.13 -16.72 -9.14
CA LEU A 116 4.91 -17.30 -10.22
C LEU A 116 4.42 -18.72 -10.51
N PHE A 117 4.16 -19.02 -11.78
CA PHE A 117 3.69 -20.33 -12.21
C PHE A 117 4.65 -20.96 -13.24
N ALA A 118 4.83 -22.27 -13.14
CA ALA A 118 5.48 -23.06 -14.20
C ALA A 118 4.46 -23.47 -15.28
N GLU A 119 3.25 -23.82 -14.86
CA GLU A 119 2.10 -24.18 -15.69
C GLU A 119 0.83 -23.59 -15.07
N PRO A 120 -0.29 -23.48 -15.80
CA PRO A 120 -1.56 -23.08 -15.21
C PRO A 120 -1.87 -23.95 -13.99
N ASN A 121 -2.06 -23.33 -12.82
CA ASN A 121 -2.26 -23.98 -11.53
C ASN A 121 -1.06 -24.77 -10.96
N MET A 122 0.14 -24.64 -11.51
CA MET A 122 1.37 -25.21 -10.96
C MET A 122 2.28 -24.09 -10.43
N PRO A 123 2.15 -23.72 -9.14
CA PRO A 123 2.97 -22.67 -8.56
C PRO A 123 4.45 -23.05 -8.55
N LEU A 124 5.32 -22.09 -8.83
CA LEU A 124 6.75 -22.29 -8.90
C LEU A 124 7.44 -21.74 -7.66
N ALA A 125 7.76 -22.63 -6.72
CA ALA A 125 8.43 -22.31 -5.46
C ALA A 125 9.95 -22.16 -5.59
N GLY A 126 10.53 -21.30 -4.76
CA GLY A 126 11.98 -21.11 -4.64
C GLY A 126 12.62 -20.46 -5.87
N ALA A 127 11.88 -19.68 -6.66
CA ALA A 127 12.42 -18.82 -7.70
C ALA A 127 12.79 -17.47 -7.09
N THR A 128 13.88 -16.86 -7.55
CA THR A 128 14.26 -15.51 -7.11
C THR A 128 13.57 -14.50 -8.00
N ILE A 129 12.76 -13.62 -7.42
CA ILE A 129 12.16 -12.46 -8.10
C ILE A 129 13.02 -11.23 -7.79
N GLN A 130 13.25 -10.39 -8.79
CA GLN A 130 13.97 -9.12 -8.63
C GLN A 130 13.22 -7.98 -9.34
N ILE A 131 13.08 -6.86 -8.65
CA ILE A 131 12.57 -5.58 -9.18
C ILE A 131 13.50 -4.48 -8.67
N GLY A 132 14.19 -3.79 -9.59
CA GLY A 132 15.25 -2.86 -9.21
C GLY A 132 16.43 -3.56 -8.51
N ASP A 133 16.81 -3.05 -7.34
CA ASP A 133 17.85 -3.61 -6.46
C ASP A 133 17.31 -4.64 -5.45
N LYS A 134 15.99 -4.83 -5.39
CA LYS A 134 15.34 -5.68 -4.38
C LYS A 134 15.04 -7.07 -4.90
N THR A 135 15.13 -8.05 -4.01
CA THR A 135 14.88 -9.45 -4.34
C THR A 135 14.01 -10.14 -3.30
N THR A 136 13.23 -11.11 -3.73
CA THR A 136 12.49 -12.03 -2.87
C THR A 136 12.53 -13.44 -3.45
N VAL A 137 12.07 -14.43 -2.69
CA VAL A 137 12.00 -15.83 -3.13
C VAL A 137 10.56 -16.32 -3.03
N THR A 138 10.05 -16.94 -4.10
CA THR A 138 8.68 -17.46 -4.12
C THR A 138 8.48 -18.56 -3.07
N ASP A 139 7.35 -18.51 -2.36
CA ASP A 139 6.98 -19.50 -1.36
C ASP A 139 6.51 -20.83 -2.00
N LYS A 140 6.06 -21.79 -1.18
CA LYS A 140 5.56 -23.09 -1.66
C LYS A 140 4.31 -23.00 -2.55
N LEU A 141 3.56 -21.90 -2.45
CA LEU A 141 2.38 -21.60 -3.23
C LEU A 141 2.69 -20.65 -4.40
N GLY A 142 3.98 -20.36 -4.65
CA GLY A 142 4.44 -19.50 -5.72
C GLY A 142 4.25 -18.01 -5.44
N ASN A 143 3.79 -17.63 -4.24
CA ASN A 143 3.58 -16.23 -3.90
C ASN A 143 4.91 -15.52 -3.70
N TRP A 144 4.98 -14.25 -4.07
CA TRP A 144 6.12 -13.38 -3.86
C TRP A 144 5.66 -11.96 -3.52
N GLN A 145 6.50 -11.24 -2.79
CA GLN A 145 6.29 -9.85 -2.40
C GLN A 145 7.64 -9.13 -2.28
N ILE A 146 7.71 -7.92 -2.83
CA ILE A 146 8.81 -6.97 -2.72
C ILE A 146 8.23 -5.65 -2.21
N ASP A 147 8.71 -5.19 -1.06
CA ASP A 147 8.34 -3.90 -0.47
C ASP A 147 9.42 -2.84 -0.74
N GLY A 148 9.14 -1.57 -0.46
CA GLY A 148 10.17 -0.52 -0.50
C GLY A 148 10.41 0.10 -1.87
N LEU A 149 9.57 -0.16 -2.88
CA LEU A 149 9.78 0.34 -4.24
C LEU A 149 9.37 1.82 -4.31
N THR A 150 10.17 2.69 -4.91
CA THR A 150 9.76 4.08 -5.13
C THR A 150 9.10 4.24 -6.50
N ASN A 151 8.48 5.39 -6.75
CA ASN A 151 7.89 5.68 -8.06
C ASN A 151 8.94 5.58 -9.17
N GLY A 152 8.62 4.86 -10.24
CA GLY A 152 9.59 4.62 -11.30
C GLY A 152 9.21 3.51 -12.26
N ASN A 153 10.02 3.39 -13.31
CA ASN A 153 9.93 2.32 -14.28
C ASN A 153 10.99 1.26 -13.97
N TYR A 154 10.53 0.03 -13.75
CA TYR A 154 11.36 -1.12 -13.41
C TYR A 154 11.19 -2.24 -14.42
N THR A 155 12.10 -3.21 -14.33
CA THR A 155 11.95 -4.51 -14.95
C THR A 155 11.90 -5.57 -13.87
N ALA A 156 10.79 -6.30 -13.81
CA ALA A 156 10.68 -7.51 -13.01
C ALA A 156 11.35 -8.67 -13.74
N THR A 157 12.21 -9.37 -13.02
CA THR A 157 12.85 -10.59 -13.49
C THR A 157 12.60 -11.71 -12.50
N ALA A 158 12.55 -12.94 -13.00
CA ALA A 158 12.46 -14.13 -12.16
C ALA A 158 13.47 -15.16 -12.65
N THR A 159 14.18 -15.79 -11.71
CA THR A 159 15.23 -16.77 -12.00
C THR A 159 14.97 -18.06 -11.25
N LYS A 160 14.93 -19.18 -11.99
CA LYS A 160 14.92 -20.53 -11.44
C LYS A 160 15.66 -21.46 -12.39
N ASN A 161 16.60 -22.25 -11.87
CA ASN A 161 17.34 -23.22 -12.69
C ASN A 161 16.37 -24.16 -13.44
N GLY A 162 16.58 -24.29 -14.74
CA GLY A 162 15.75 -25.13 -15.62
C GLY A 162 14.52 -24.45 -16.21
N TYR A 163 14.27 -23.18 -15.87
CA TYR A 163 13.12 -22.43 -16.39
C TYR A 163 13.57 -21.16 -17.10
N THR A 164 12.90 -20.86 -18.22
CA THR A 164 12.99 -19.57 -18.89
C THR A 164 11.77 -18.76 -18.51
N ILE A 165 11.97 -17.62 -17.86
CA ILE A 165 10.89 -16.73 -17.42
C ILE A 165 11.12 -15.37 -18.09
N PRO A 166 10.16 -14.85 -18.86
CA PRO A 166 10.31 -13.57 -19.51
C PRO A 166 10.33 -12.44 -18.48
N THR A 167 11.05 -11.38 -18.80
CA THR A 167 11.05 -10.16 -18.00
C THR A 167 9.77 -9.38 -18.23
N GLN A 168 9.26 -8.72 -17.20
CA GLN A 168 8.05 -7.91 -17.26
C GLN A 168 8.38 -6.44 -16.94
N ASN A 169 7.89 -5.50 -17.75
CA ASN A 169 7.98 -4.08 -17.39
C ASN A 169 6.98 -3.77 -16.29
N VAL A 170 7.43 -3.01 -15.28
CA VAL A 170 6.65 -2.64 -14.09
C VAL A 170 6.74 -1.14 -13.90
N VAL A 171 5.60 -0.47 -13.74
CA VAL A 171 5.53 0.97 -13.48
C VAL A 171 4.91 1.17 -12.11
N VAL A 172 5.69 1.70 -11.18
CA VAL A 172 5.23 2.08 -9.84
C VAL A 172 4.88 3.57 -9.88
N ASN A 173 3.63 3.91 -9.58
CA ASN A 173 3.12 5.27 -9.67
C ASN A 173 2.00 5.50 -8.66
N GLY A 174 2.34 5.71 -7.39
CA GLY A 174 1.36 6.07 -6.36
C GLY A 174 0.63 4.90 -5.71
N GLU A 175 0.82 3.66 -6.16
CA GLU A 175 0.02 2.51 -5.73
C GLU A 175 0.81 1.21 -5.64
N ASN A 176 0.36 0.32 -4.75
CA ASN A 176 0.84 -1.05 -4.66
C ASN A 176 0.40 -1.85 -5.91
N LEU A 177 1.27 -2.75 -6.37
CA LEU A 177 1.07 -3.53 -7.58
C LEU A 177 0.84 -5.00 -7.28
N THR A 178 -0.05 -5.63 -8.06
CA THR A 178 -0.21 -7.08 -8.07
C THR A 178 -0.20 -7.61 -9.50
N PHE A 179 0.73 -8.51 -9.83
CA PHE A 179 0.79 -9.15 -11.14
C PHE A 179 1.48 -10.51 -11.07
N ASP A 180 1.09 -11.41 -11.98
CA ASP A 180 1.68 -12.75 -12.03
C ASP A 180 2.80 -12.82 -13.07
N LEU A 181 3.75 -13.73 -12.82
CA LEU A 181 4.80 -14.11 -13.75
C LEU A 181 4.59 -15.58 -14.16
N GLY A 182 5.03 -15.93 -15.38
CA GLY A 182 4.87 -17.27 -15.91
C GLY A 182 6.08 -17.73 -16.71
N VAL A 183 6.41 -19.01 -16.63
CA VAL A 183 7.43 -19.64 -17.47
C VAL A 183 6.99 -19.64 -18.94
N VAL A 184 7.97 -19.53 -19.85
CA VAL A 184 7.77 -19.77 -21.28
C VAL A 184 8.57 -20.97 -21.79
N TYR A 185 8.08 -21.55 -22.87
CA TYR A 185 8.61 -22.76 -23.49
C TYR A 185 9.06 -22.53 -24.92
N SER A 186 9.81 -23.50 -25.45
CA SER A 186 10.20 -23.54 -26.85
C SER A 186 9.68 -24.82 -27.50
N ALA A 187 9.12 -24.71 -28.71
CA ALA A 187 8.78 -25.84 -29.55
C ALA A 187 9.63 -25.81 -30.82
N HIS A 188 10.05 -26.98 -31.30
CA HIS A 188 10.80 -27.09 -32.54
C HIS A 188 10.52 -28.41 -33.24
N GLY A 189 10.79 -28.47 -34.54
CA GLY A 189 10.58 -29.67 -35.33
C GLY A 189 11.12 -29.55 -36.74
N THR A 190 10.84 -30.57 -37.57
CA THR A 190 11.17 -30.57 -39.00
C THR A 190 9.96 -31.02 -39.81
N ILE A 191 9.66 -30.35 -40.92
CA ILE A 191 8.66 -30.80 -41.89
C ILE A 191 9.36 -31.52 -43.04
N LYS A 192 8.82 -32.68 -43.39
CA LYS A 192 9.28 -33.50 -44.51
C LYS A 192 8.10 -33.94 -45.36
N ASP A 193 8.33 -34.12 -46.65
CA ASP A 193 7.36 -34.70 -47.58
C ASP A 193 7.27 -36.23 -47.44
N GLU A 194 6.42 -36.86 -48.26
CA GLU A 194 6.25 -38.32 -48.30
C GLU A 194 7.54 -39.08 -48.67
N GLN A 195 8.47 -38.40 -49.37
CA GLN A 195 9.78 -38.93 -49.74
C GLN A 195 10.86 -38.64 -48.68
N LYS A 196 10.45 -38.12 -47.51
CA LYS A 196 11.30 -37.73 -46.38
C LYS A 196 12.27 -36.58 -46.70
N GLN A 197 12.03 -35.82 -47.77
CA GLN A 197 12.81 -34.63 -48.08
C GLN A 197 12.30 -33.42 -47.29
N PRO A 198 13.18 -32.50 -46.87
CA PRO A 198 12.80 -31.33 -46.10
C PRO A 198 11.93 -30.37 -46.93
N VAL A 199 10.91 -29.78 -46.28
CA VAL A 199 10.03 -28.79 -46.91
C VAL A 199 10.23 -27.43 -46.26
N ALA A 200 10.77 -26.48 -47.02
CA ALA A 200 11.03 -25.11 -46.61
C ALA A 200 9.82 -24.18 -46.87
N GLY A 201 9.71 -23.11 -46.09
CA GLY A 201 8.70 -22.05 -46.29
C GLY A 201 7.29 -22.37 -45.79
N ILE A 202 7.10 -23.48 -45.05
CA ILE A 202 5.81 -23.80 -44.43
C ILE A 202 5.66 -22.95 -43.17
N THR A 203 4.49 -22.33 -43.00
CA THR A 203 4.19 -21.55 -41.81
C THR A 203 3.73 -22.49 -40.69
N ILE A 204 4.42 -22.43 -39.56
CA ILE A 204 4.07 -23.13 -38.33
C ILE A 204 3.47 -22.13 -37.36
N THR A 205 2.26 -22.40 -36.88
CA THR A 205 1.55 -21.57 -35.90
C THR A 205 1.23 -22.39 -34.67
N ILE A 206 1.53 -21.84 -33.48
CA ILE A 206 1.16 -22.39 -32.17
C ILE A 206 0.59 -21.25 -31.33
N GLY A 207 -0.71 -21.30 -31.02
CA GLY A 207 -1.40 -20.16 -30.41
C GLY A 207 -1.33 -18.93 -31.34
N ASP A 208 -0.86 -17.80 -30.81
CA ASP A 208 -0.69 -16.55 -31.57
C ASP A 208 0.72 -16.41 -32.21
N GLN A 209 1.62 -17.34 -31.93
CA GLN A 209 3.01 -17.32 -32.37
C GLN A 209 3.16 -18.10 -33.69
N HIS A 210 3.99 -17.59 -34.60
CA HIS A 210 4.26 -18.26 -35.87
C HIS A 210 5.70 -18.10 -36.36
N THR A 211 6.17 -19.09 -37.13
CA THR A 211 7.49 -19.11 -37.76
C THR A 211 7.41 -19.83 -39.11
N GLN A 212 8.49 -19.85 -39.89
CA GLN A 212 8.57 -20.60 -41.14
C GLN A 212 9.68 -21.64 -41.10
N THR A 213 9.46 -22.78 -41.78
CA THR A 213 10.52 -23.79 -41.94
C THR A 213 11.67 -23.27 -42.79
N ASP A 214 12.90 -23.52 -42.36
CA ASP A 214 14.11 -23.18 -43.09
C ASP A 214 14.38 -24.14 -44.28
N ALA A 215 15.50 -23.96 -44.98
CA ALA A 215 15.91 -24.81 -46.10
C ALA A 215 16.09 -26.30 -45.74
N THR A 216 16.25 -26.62 -44.46
CA THR A 216 16.34 -27.99 -43.93
C THR A 216 15.00 -28.51 -43.42
N GLY A 217 13.93 -27.75 -43.62
CA GLY A 217 12.59 -28.03 -43.12
C GLY A 217 12.45 -27.81 -41.61
N TYR A 218 13.47 -27.27 -40.94
CA TYR A 218 13.49 -27.07 -39.50
C TYR A 218 12.76 -25.79 -39.10
N TRP A 219 12.06 -25.82 -37.97
CA TRP A 219 11.39 -24.68 -37.38
C TRP A 219 11.59 -24.66 -35.86
N LYS A 220 11.56 -23.46 -35.28
CA LYS A 220 11.60 -23.22 -33.83
C LYS A 220 10.73 -22.02 -33.47
N LEU A 221 9.97 -22.16 -32.39
CA LEU A 221 9.25 -21.10 -31.68
C LEU A 221 9.74 -21.07 -30.24
N ASP A 222 10.03 -19.88 -29.73
CA ASP A 222 10.42 -19.62 -28.35
C ASP A 222 9.37 -18.71 -27.71
N GLY A 223 9.28 -18.66 -26.38
CA GLY A 223 8.35 -17.75 -25.72
C GLY A 223 6.89 -18.24 -25.67
N LEU A 224 6.66 -19.54 -25.90
CA LEU A 224 5.31 -20.11 -25.86
C LEU A 224 4.79 -20.13 -24.42
N PRO A 225 3.55 -19.71 -24.16
CA PRO A 225 2.96 -19.84 -22.83
C PRO A 225 2.78 -21.31 -22.48
N ALA A 226 2.74 -21.56 -21.18
CA ALA A 226 2.44 -22.85 -20.60
C ALA A 226 1.02 -23.34 -20.95
N GLY A 227 0.82 -24.66 -21.09
CA GLY A 227 -0.48 -25.28 -21.38
C GLY A 227 -0.60 -25.98 -22.75
N GLU A 228 -1.79 -26.51 -23.03
CA GLU A 228 -2.08 -27.18 -24.29
C GLU A 228 -2.29 -26.17 -25.44
N SER A 229 -1.67 -26.43 -26.59
CA SER A 229 -1.83 -25.63 -27.79
C SER A 229 -1.84 -26.52 -29.03
N THR A 230 -2.62 -26.11 -30.03
CA THR A 230 -2.67 -26.79 -31.32
C THR A 230 -1.59 -26.25 -32.24
N LEU A 231 -0.80 -27.15 -32.83
CA LEU A 231 0.12 -26.83 -33.92
C LEU A 231 -0.61 -26.89 -35.25
N ILE A 232 -0.52 -25.81 -36.03
CA ILE A 232 -1.04 -25.73 -37.39
C ILE A 232 0.13 -25.52 -38.35
N ALA A 233 0.18 -26.32 -39.41
CA ALA A 233 1.12 -26.17 -40.52
C ALA A 233 0.34 -25.83 -41.80
N SER A 234 0.68 -24.70 -42.44
CA SER A 234 -0.01 -24.19 -43.65
C SER A 234 0.95 -23.57 -44.65
#